data_AF-A0A9W6T6X0-F1
#
_entry.id   AF-A0A9W6T6X0-F1
#
_cell.length_a   1.000
_cell.length_b   1.000
_cell.length_c   1.000
_cell.angle_alpha   90.00
_cell.angle_beta   90.00
_cell.angle_gamma   90.00
#
_symmetry.space_group_name_H-M   'P 1'
#
loop_
_entity.id
_entity.type
_entity.pdbx_description
1 polymer ?
#
loop_
_entity_poly.entity_id
_entity_poly.type
_entity_poly.pdbx_seq_one_letter_code
_entity_poly.pdbx_strand_id
1 'polypeptide(L)'
;MIYPDQLILPLPILMPPRDNCTIPTNDDDELAWYMPCQMRPLNWTITPNFTTEYYDGYACHTSAKARKAFYSLKVQGDVYYTWDQINNHTRNLIVYNGYVLDMDLIKWFQTDDLTYPALFDKLMNDESLRGYDISLLLTEPHERQIANCLVETVKIGVVDTSTIGCIAATIVLYVSLVFVLSIVIVKFVVACYFKWIVCPRQGASWTPLQQLNERSNQIDNWVDTPERWPLDMGS
;
A
#
# COMPACT_ATOMS: atom_id res chain seq x y z
N MET A 1 -15.84 -6.96 11.16
CA MET A 1 -16.16 -8.09 12.03
C MET A 1 -15.96 -7.60 13.45
N ILE A 2 -17.05 -7.18 14.09
CA ILE A 2 -17.07 -6.64 15.45
C ILE A 2 -17.09 -7.88 16.35
N TYR A 3 -16.06 -8.07 17.19
CA TYR A 3 -16.04 -9.14 18.18
C TYR A 3 -16.97 -8.74 19.34
N PRO A 4 -18.09 -9.45 19.57
CA PRO A 4 -18.94 -9.21 20.73
C PRO A 4 -18.50 -10.11 21.90
N ASP A 5 -18.61 -9.55 23.10
CA ASP A 5 -18.72 -10.22 24.41
C ASP A 5 -17.68 -11.28 24.80
N GLN A 6 -16.58 -10.81 25.38
CA GLN A 6 -15.87 -11.50 26.46
C GLN A 6 -15.96 -10.62 27.71
N LEU A 7 -16.39 -11.24 28.81
CA LEU A 7 -16.53 -10.70 30.17
C LEU A 7 -15.56 -9.55 30.48
N ILE A 8 -16.12 -8.38 30.77
CA ILE A 8 -15.43 -7.22 31.32
C ILE A 8 -15.12 -7.52 32.80
N LEU A 9 -14.02 -8.23 33.06
CA LEU A 9 -13.16 -7.79 34.15
C LEU A 9 -12.52 -6.48 33.67
N PRO A 10 -12.40 -5.42 34.50
CA PRO A 10 -11.65 -4.24 34.10
C PRO A 10 -10.25 -4.71 33.74
N LEU A 11 -9.90 -4.64 32.46
CA LEU A 11 -8.56 -4.93 32.01
C LEU A 11 -7.63 -3.98 32.78
N PRO A 12 -6.51 -4.48 33.33
CA PRO A 12 -5.57 -3.61 34.00
C PRO A 12 -5.09 -2.57 32.99
N ILE A 13 -5.12 -1.30 33.41
CA ILE A 13 -4.53 -0.19 32.67
C ILE A 13 -3.07 -0.55 32.42
N LEU A 14 -2.68 -0.64 31.15
CA LEU A 14 -1.33 -1.07 30.78
C LEU A 14 -0.27 0.00 31.05
N MET A 15 -0.69 1.26 31.18
CA MET A 15 0.18 2.39 31.53
C MET A 15 -0.41 3.22 32.68
N PRO A 16 -0.36 2.73 33.93
CA PRO A 16 -0.98 3.43 35.05
C PRO A 16 -0.11 4.61 35.54
N PRO A 17 -0.73 5.61 36.18
CA PRO A 17 -0.03 6.71 36.85
C PRO A 17 0.86 6.20 37.99
N ARG A 18 1.95 6.92 38.29
CA ARG A 18 2.73 6.72 39.52
C ARG A 18 2.09 7.45 40.71
N ASP A 19 2.51 7.06 41.91
CA ASP A 19 2.02 7.63 43.17
C ASP A 19 2.15 9.17 43.27
N ASN A 20 3.12 9.76 42.56
CA ASN A 20 3.36 11.21 42.52
C ASN A 20 3.11 11.81 41.12
N CYS A 21 2.10 11.30 40.40
CA CYS A 21 1.75 11.76 39.07
C CYS A 21 1.21 13.20 39.08
N THR A 22 1.85 14.06 38.29
CA THR A 22 1.46 15.47 38.08
C THR A 22 0.43 15.61 36.96
N ILE A 23 0.33 14.60 36.09
CA ILE A 23 -0.60 14.57 34.96
C ILE A 23 -2.03 14.31 35.47
N PRO A 24 -3.04 15.08 35.03
CA PRO A 24 -4.43 14.84 35.38
C PRO A 24 -4.92 13.47 34.90
N THR A 25 -5.62 12.74 35.77
CA THR A 25 -6.29 11.47 35.46
C THR A 25 -7.81 11.61 35.42
N ASN A 26 -8.50 10.68 34.77
CA ASN A 26 -9.96 10.55 34.86
C ASN A 26 -10.37 9.58 35.99
N ASP A 27 -11.67 9.31 36.12
CA ASP A 27 -12.22 8.40 37.14
C ASP A 27 -11.76 6.93 36.97
N ASP A 28 -11.22 6.60 35.79
CA ASP A 28 -10.70 5.27 35.42
C ASP A 28 -9.15 5.24 35.47
N ASP A 29 -8.51 6.18 36.17
CA ASP A 29 -7.03 6.31 36.28
C ASP A 29 -6.30 6.43 34.92
N GLU A 30 -6.98 6.82 33.85
CA GLU A 30 -6.37 7.08 32.55
C GLU A 30 -5.73 8.48 32.54
N LEU A 31 -4.49 8.55 32.07
CA LEU A 31 -3.73 9.78 31.96
C LEU A 31 -4.25 10.67 30.83
N ALA A 32 -4.30 11.98 31.06
CA ALA A 32 -4.67 12.95 30.03
C ALA A 32 -3.71 12.96 28.81
N TRP A 33 -2.44 12.60 29.02
CA TRP A 33 -1.42 12.40 27.98
C TRP A 33 -0.29 11.49 28.48
N TYR A 34 0.40 10.81 27.55
CA TYR A 34 1.56 9.95 27.85
C TYR A 34 2.91 10.55 27.45
N MET A 35 2.89 11.51 26.51
CA MET A 35 4.07 12.18 25.93
C MET A 35 3.95 13.69 26.12
N PRO A 36 5.08 14.44 26.10
CA PRO A 36 5.03 15.89 26.22
C PRO A 36 4.25 16.51 25.06
N CYS A 37 3.42 17.50 25.41
CA CYS A 37 2.57 18.25 24.49
C CYS A 37 3.42 19.22 23.65
N GLN A 38 4.18 18.72 22.69
CA GLN A 38 5.06 19.53 21.84
C GLN A 38 4.92 19.14 20.36
N MET A 39 5.00 20.14 19.47
CA MET A 39 5.09 19.88 18.05
C MET A 39 6.48 19.33 17.72
N ARG A 40 6.52 18.22 16.97
CA ARG A 40 7.76 17.59 16.51
C ARG A 40 7.86 17.71 14.99
N PRO A 41 9.04 17.99 14.43
CA PRO A 41 9.23 17.95 13.00
C PRO A 41 9.18 16.51 12.50
N LEU A 42 8.64 16.32 11.30
CA LEU A 42 8.54 15.04 10.60
C LEU A 42 9.90 14.45 10.18
N ASN A 43 11.01 15.13 10.45
CA ASN A 43 12.35 14.64 10.13
C ASN A 43 12.94 13.76 11.24
N TRP A 44 12.25 13.59 12.38
CA TRP A 44 12.48 12.58 13.43
C TRP A 44 13.90 12.47 14.02
N THR A 45 14.76 13.48 13.84
CA THR A 45 16.14 13.52 14.37
C THR A 45 16.27 14.14 15.76
N ILE A 46 15.17 14.43 16.44
CA ILE A 46 15.18 15.20 17.70
C ILE A 46 15.11 14.26 18.90
N THR A 47 15.96 14.53 19.89
CA THR A 47 15.96 13.85 21.20
C THR A 47 14.78 14.31 22.06
N PRO A 48 14.24 13.45 22.94
CA PRO A 48 13.16 13.83 23.85
C PRO A 48 13.47 15.13 24.59
N ASN A 49 12.56 16.10 24.48
CA ASN A 49 12.62 17.35 25.24
C ASN A 49 11.39 17.45 26.14
N PHE A 50 11.63 17.43 27.45
CA PHE A 50 10.59 17.50 28.47
C PHE A 50 10.51 18.89 29.14
N THR A 51 11.22 19.91 28.63
CA THR A 51 11.12 21.27 29.18
C THR A 51 9.75 21.88 28.91
N THR A 52 9.09 22.34 29.97
CA THR A 52 7.81 23.06 29.93
C THR A 52 8.05 24.56 29.73
N GLU A 53 7.72 25.10 28.55
CA GLU A 53 7.88 26.54 28.28
C GLU A 53 6.78 27.41 28.92
N TYR A 54 5.58 26.88 29.06
CA TYR A 54 4.40 27.62 29.54
C TYR A 54 3.80 26.97 30.78
N TYR A 55 2.84 26.06 30.58
CA TYR A 55 2.21 25.27 31.63
C TYR A 55 1.89 23.88 31.09
N ASP A 56 1.69 22.92 31.99
CA ASP A 56 1.44 21.53 31.62
C ASP A 56 0.17 21.40 30.78
N GLY A 57 0.30 20.75 29.62
CA GLY A 57 -0.80 20.58 28.69
C GLY A 57 -1.09 21.78 27.77
N TYR A 58 -0.29 22.86 27.79
CA TYR A 58 -0.52 24.06 26.94
C TYR A 58 -0.72 23.74 25.46
N ALA A 59 0.10 22.85 24.89
CA ALA A 59 0.04 22.44 23.50
C ALA A 59 -0.74 21.13 23.28
N CYS A 60 -1.48 20.66 24.29
CA CYS A 60 -2.36 19.49 24.18
C CYS A 60 -3.82 19.88 23.95
N HIS A 61 -4.64 18.94 23.46
CA HIS A 61 -6.09 19.11 23.30
C HIS A 61 -6.84 18.98 24.64
N THR A 62 -6.48 19.78 25.64
CA THR A 62 -7.01 19.69 27.00
C THR A 62 -8.44 20.23 27.12
N SER A 63 -8.82 21.25 26.34
CA SER A 63 -10.17 21.84 26.35
C SER A 63 -11.18 21.10 25.46
N ALA A 64 -12.46 21.13 25.84
CA ALA A 64 -13.55 20.53 25.04
C ALA A 64 -13.62 21.10 23.60
N LYS A 65 -13.33 22.39 23.43
CA LYS A 65 -13.28 23.03 22.11
C LYS A 65 -12.13 22.45 21.25
N ALA A 66 -10.96 22.28 21.85
CA ALA A 66 -9.79 21.71 21.16
C ALA A 66 -10.04 20.25 20.74
N ARG A 67 -10.63 19.43 21.61
CA ARG A 67 -10.99 18.03 21.28
C ARG A 67 -12.06 17.96 20.19
N LYS A 68 -13.09 18.82 20.24
CA LYS A 68 -14.11 18.89 19.18
C LYS A 68 -13.49 19.26 17.83
N ALA A 69 -12.53 20.19 17.81
CA ALA A 69 -11.81 20.53 16.59
C ALA A 69 -10.97 19.35 16.09
N PHE A 70 -10.24 18.66 16.97
CA PHE A 70 -9.47 17.46 16.65
C PHE A 70 -10.35 16.34 16.06
N TYR A 71 -11.47 16.00 16.72
CA TYR A 71 -12.40 14.98 16.22
C TYR A 71 -13.13 15.40 14.93
N SER A 72 -13.13 16.69 14.57
CA SER A 72 -13.68 17.18 13.31
C SER A 72 -12.70 17.14 12.15
N LEU A 73 -11.40 16.88 12.39
CA LEU A 73 -10.42 16.73 11.32
C LEU A 73 -10.74 15.48 10.51
N LYS A 74 -10.76 15.63 9.17
CA LYS A 74 -10.87 14.49 8.26
C LYS A 74 -9.48 13.89 8.06
N VAL A 75 -9.28 12.68 8.57
CA VAL A 75 -8.06 11.90 8.33
C VAL A 75 -7.92 11.65 6.84
N GLN A 76 -6.80 12.08 6.25
CA GLN A 76 -6.59 12.08 4.79
C GLN A 76 -6.05 10.75 4.25
N GLY A 77 -5.60 9.85 5.15
CA GLY A 77 -5.13 8.51 4.83
C GLY A 77 -4.07 8.03 5.82
N ASP A 78 -3.72 6.75 5.76
CA ASP A 78 -2.53 6.21 6.43
C ASP A 78 -1.26 6.54 5.63
N VAL A 79 -0.14 6.66 6.33
CA VAL A 79 1.20 6.78 5.72
C VAL A 79 1.73 5.38 5.45
N TYR A 80 2.16 5.12 4.22
CA TYR A 80 2.70 3.84 3.78
C TYR A 80 4.23 3.83 3.83
N TYR A 81 4.80 2.72 4.29
CA TYR A 81 6.25 2.49 4.34
C TYR A 81 6.62 1.23 3.56
N THR A 82 7.65 1.31 2.72
CA THR A 82 8.22 0.14 2.06
C THR A 82 9.15 -0.62 3.00
N TRP A 83 9.36 -1.92 2.73
CA TRP A 83 10.33 -2.72 3.49
C TRP A 83 11.75 -2.16 3.43
N ASP A 84 12.15 -1.56 2.30
CA ASP A 84 13.46 -0.90 2.17
C ASP A 84 13.61 0.30 3.12
N GLN A 85 12.53 1.05 3.35
CA GLN A 85 12.53 2.17 4.30
C GLN A 85 12.54 1.69 5.75
N ILE A 86 11.86 0.58 6.04
CA ILE A 86 11.78 -0.01 7.37
C ILE A 86 13.12 -0.64 7.77
N ASN A 87 13.81 -1.29 6.82
CA ASN A 87 15.11 -1.92 7.04
C ASN A 87 16.28 -0.92 7.00
N ASN A 88 16.03 0.34 6.66
CA ASN A 88 17.05 1.38 6.71
C ASN A 88 17.28 1.77 8.18
N HIS A 89 18.29 1.16 8.83
CA HIS A 89 18.66 1.27 10.26
C HIS A 89 18.89 2.68 10.83
N THR A 90 18.58 3.72 10.06
CA THR A 90 18.48 5.12 10.51
C THR A 90 17.46 5.34 11.64
N ARG A 91 16.43 4.50 11.76
CA ARG A 91 15.37 4.60 12.78
C ARG A 91 15.07 3.24 13.40
N ASN A 92 14.58 3.26 14.65
CA ASN A 92 14.18 2.06 15.37
C ASN A 92 12.75 1.62 14.99
N LEU A 93 12.58 1.15 13.75
CA LEU A 93 11.28 0.76 13.21
C LEU A 93 11.04 -0.74 13.35
N ILE A 94 9.83 -1.11 13.76
CA ILE A 94 9.37 -2.50 13.88
C ILE A 94 7.97 -2.62 13.28
N VAL A 95 7.64 -3.78 12.72
CA VAL A 95 6.31 -4.06 12.16
C VAL A 95 5.53 -5.01 13.09
N TYR A 96 4.26 -4.68 13.35
CA TYR A 96 3.32 -5.55 14.07
C TYR A 96 1.95 -5.50 13.41
N ASN A 97 1.44 -6.65 12.98
CA ASN A 97 0.20 -6.84 12.23
C ASN A 97 0.02 -5.86 11.07
N GLY A 98 1.10 -5.58 10.33
CA GLY A 98 1.10 -4.64 9.22
C GLY A 98 1.16 -3.15 9.61
N TYR A 99 1.17 -2.82 10.91
CA TYR A 99 1.44 -1.47 11.40
C TYR A 99 2.93 -1.25 11.59
N VAL A 100 3.39 -0.06 11.19
CA VAL A 100 4.78 0.36 11.41
C VAL A 100 4.83 1.18 12.68
N LEU A 101 5.64 0.70 13.62
CA LEU A 101 5.82 1.25 14.94
C LEU A 101 7.23 1.82 15.05
N ASP A 102 7.35 3.02 15.61
CA ASP A 102 8.65 3.62 15.91
C ASP A 102 8.94 3.49 17.40
N MET A 103 9.89 2.62 17.74
CA MET A 103 10.23 2.34 19.13
C MET A 103 10.96 3.51 19.81
N ASP A 104 11.54 4.45 19.04
CA ASP A 104 12.18 5.63 19.64
C ASP A 104 11.14 6.59 20.24
N LEU A 105 9.85 6.47 19.90
CA LEU A 105 8.78 7.23 20.54
C LEU A 105 8.56 6.83 22.00
N ILE A 106 8.95 5.62 22.41
CA ILE A 106 8.86 5.17 23.82
C ILE A 106 9.72 6.07 24.72
N LYS A 107 10.85 6.60 24.19
CA LYS A 107 11.73 7.54 24.91
C LYS A 107 11.07 8.89 25.21
N TRP A 108 9.91 9.17 24.60
CA TRP A 108 9.13 10.38 24.84
C TRP A 108 8.07 10.18 25.93
N PHE A 109 7.93 9.00 26.50
CA PHE A 109 7.00 8.81 27.61
C PHE A 109 7.48 9.56 28.86
N GLN A 110 6.53 10.21 29.55
CA GLN A 110 6.74 10.81 30.86
C GLN A 110 6.82 9.71 31.93
N THR A 111 7.90 8.91 31.89
CA THR A 111 8.43 8.25 33.11
C THR A 111 8.56 9.33 34.19
N ASP A 112 8.69 9.10 35.48
CA ASP A 112 8.38 10.11 36.53
C ASP A 112 6.88 10.15 36.83
N ASP A 113 6.00 10.34 35.83
CA ASP A 113 4.55 10.41 36.05
C ASP A 113 3.81 9.09 35.74
N LEU A 114 4.32 8.27 34.82
CA LEU A 114 3.67 7.01 34.40
C LEU A 114 4.61 5.80 34.45
N THR A 115 4.01 4.62 34.51
CA THR A 115 4.70 3.33 34.30
C THR A 115 4.18 2.66 33.03
N TYR A 116 4.99 1.79 32.43
CA TYR A 116 4.60 1.01 31.25
C TYR A 116 5.19 -0.40 31.35
N PRO A 117 4.70 -1.36 30.53
CA PRO A 117 5.13 -2.76 30.64
C PRO A 117 6.59 -2.94 30.21
N ALA A 118 7.35 -3.78 30.92
CA ALA A 118 8.76 -4.07 30.63
C ALA A 118 9.01 -4.62 29.20
N LEU A 119 7.96 -5.14 28.54
CA LEU A 119 8.03 -5.54 27.14
C LEU A 119 8.40 -4.37 26.22
N PHE A 120 8.00 -3.14 26.53
CA PHE A 120 8.34 -1.96 25.72
C PHE A 120 9.86 -1.74 25.69
N ASP A 121 10.52 -1.82 26.84
CA ASP A 121 11.99 -1.72 26.93
C ASP A 121 12.67 -2.87 26.19
N LYS A 122 12.13 -4.09 26.30
CA LYS A 122 12.67 -5.25 25.58
C LYS A 122 12.61 -5.02 24.07
N LEU A 123 11.47 -4.59 23.53
CA LEU A 123 11.30 -4.33 22.11
C LEU A 123 12.13 -3.14 21.61
N MET A 124 12.25 -2.08 22.42
CA MET A 124 13.02 -0.89 22.07
C MET A 124 14.53 -1.15 22.01
N ASN A 125 15.05 -1.94 22.95
CA ASN A 125 16.49 -2.16 23.12
C ASN A 125 17.03 -3.34 22.31
N ASP A 126 16.15 -4.22 21.81
CA ASP A 126 16.56 -5.37 20.99
C ASP A 126 16.81 -4.95 19.53
N GLU A 127 18.08 -4.77 19.18
CA GLU A 127 18.49 -4.38 17.83
C GLU A 127 18.18 -5.47 16.77
N SER A 128 18.01 -6.73 17.18
CA SER A 128 17.71 -7.83 16.26
C SER A 128 16.29 -7.77 15.70
N LEU A 129 15.39 -7.04 16.38
CA LEU A 129 13.99 -6.88 15.97
C LEU A 129 13.79 -5.70 15.01
N ARG A 130 14.80 -4.82 14.88
CA ARG A 130 14.73 -3.64 14.00
C ARG A 130 14.60 -4.04 12.55
N GLY A 131 13.63 -3.44 11.86
CA GLY A 131 13.37 -3.70 10.46
C GLY A 131 12.53 -4.96 10.18
N TYR A 132 12.13 -5.69 11.23
CA TYR A 132 11.42 -6.97 11.10
C TYR A 132 9.97 -6.90 11.57
N ASP A 133 9.19 -7.90 11.13
CA ASP A 133 7.84 -8.15 11.62
C ASP A 133 7.87 -9.06 12.86
N ILE A 134 7.42 -8.53 13.99
CA ILE A 134 7.39 -9.22 15.29
C ILE A 134 6.03 -9.86 15.61
N SER A 135 5.08 -9.86 14.67
CA SER A 135 3.72 -10.37 14.89
C SER A 135 3.71 -11.83 15.34
N LEU A 136 4.66 -12.63 14.84
CA LEU A 136 4.79 -14.05 15.20
C LEU A 136 5.49 -14.25 16.55
N LEU A 137 6.25 -13.26 17.02
CA LEU A 137 6.90 -13.31 18.32
C LEU A 137 5.91 -13.03 19.45
N LEU A 138 4.99 -12.09 19.25
CA LEU A 138 3.99 -11.68 20.24
C LEU A 138 2.66 -12.43 20.04
N THR A 139 2.67 -13.74 20.26
CA THR A 139 1.48 -14.59 20.07
C THR A 139 0.67 -14.79 21.35
N GLU A 140 1.28 -14.60 22.52
CA GLU A 140 0.61 -14.78 23.80
C GLU A 140 -0.50 -13.74 24.00
N PRO A 141 -1.66 -14.10 24.58
CA PRO A 141 -2.78 -13.15 24.75
C PRO A 141 -2.40 -11.87 25.49
N HIS A 142 -1.58 -11.98 26.54
CA HIS A 142 -1.10 -10.84 27.32
C HIS A 142 -0.14 -9.95 26.51
N GLU A 143 0.81 -10.55 25.77
CA GLU A 143 1.72 -9.82 24.88
C GLU A 143 0.97 -9.12 23.76
N ARG A 144 -0.08 -9.74 23.20
CA ARG A 144 -0.92 -9.13 22.17
C ARG A 144 -1.67 -7.90 22.69
N GLN A 145 -2.14 -7.93 23.93
CA GLN A 145 -2.77 -6.76 24.56
C GLN A 145 -1.77 -5.61 24.71
N ILE A 146 -0.56 -5.91 25.21
CA ILE A 146 0.52 -4.92 25.32
C ILE A 146 0.92 -4.37 23.95
N ALA A 147 1.02 -5.24 22.94
CA ALA A 147 1.33 -4.85 21.57
C ALA A 147 0.24 -3.96 20.96
N ASN A 148 -1.04 -4.22 21.23
CA ASN A 148 -2.13 -3.34 20.79
C ASN A 148 -2.04 -1.95 21.45
N CYS A 149 -1.72 -1.89 22.74
CA CYS A 149 -1.44 -0.63 23.42
C CYS A 149 -0.24 0.11 22.80
N LEU A 150 0.79 -0.62 22.37
CA LEU A 150 1.93 -0.06 21.66
C LEU A 150 1.53 0.50 20.29
N VAL A 151 0.66 -0.20 19.54
CA VAL A 151 0.11 0.31 18.27
C VAL A 151 -0.64 1.62 18.47
N GLU A 152 -1.44 1.74 19.52
CA GLU A 152 -2.22 2.97 19.77
C GLU A 152 -1.33 4.18 20.14
N THR A 153 -0.13 3.94 20.68
CA THR A 153 0.74 5.00 21.22
C THR A 153 1.89 5.39 20.29
N VAL A 154 2.48 4.43 19.55
CA VAL A 154 3.70 4.66 18.75
C VAL A 154 3.56 4.27 17.27
N LYS A 155 2.34 4.03 16.77
CA LYS A 155 2.10 3.82 15.33
C LYS A 155 2.44 5.09 14.54
N ILE A 156 3.24 4.92 13.49
CA ILE A 156 3.59 5.99 12.54
C ILE A 156 3.06 5.73 11.12
N GLY A 157 2.58 4.52 10.84
CA GLY A 157 2.07 4.17 9.51
C GLY A 157 1.69 2.70 9.37
N VAL A 158 1.56 2.27 8.12
CA VAL A 158 1.27 0.90 7.71
C VAL A 158 2.32 0.45 6.68
N VAL A 159 2.60 -0.84 6.63
CA VAL A 159 3.43 -1.41 5.56
C VAL A 159 2.70 -1.26 4.23
N ASP A 160 3.45 -0.86 3.20
CA ASP A 160 2.99 -0.93 1.81
C ASP A 160 2.85 -2.41 1.41
N THR A 161 1.67 -2.98 1.67
CA THR A 161 1.32 -4.32 1.21
C THR A 161 0.53 -4.20 -0.08
N SER A 162 1.01 -4.84 -1.14
CA SER A 162 0.16 -5.11 -2.31
C SER A 162 -0.99 -6.01 -1.87
N THR A 163 -2.22 -5.48 -1.87
CA THR A 163 -3.40 -6.29 -1.51
C THR A 163 -3.56 -7.47 -2.47
N ILE A 164 -4.23 -8.54 -2.02
CA ILE A 164 -4.53 -9.72 -2.86
C ILE A 164 -5.21 -9.29 -4.18
N GLY A 165 -6.03 -8.23 -4.14
CA GLY A 165 -6.67 -7.67 -5.34
C GLY A 165 -5.68 -7.05 -6.34
N CYS A 166 -4.64 -6.36 -5.87
CA CYS A 166 -3.60 -5.78 -6.73
C CYS A 166 -2.76 -6.87 -7.41
N ILE A 167 -2.40 -7.93 -6.67
CA ILE A 167 -1.66 -9.08 -7.19
C ILE A 167 -2.51 -9.83 -8.23
N ALA A 168 -3.78 -10.08 -7.91
CA ALA A 168 -4.71 -10.75 -8.82
C ALA A 168 -4.91 -9.95 -10.12
N ALA A 169 -5.10 -8.62 -10.02
CA ALA A 169 -5.27 -7.76 -11.18
C ALA A 169 -4.03 -7.78 -12.09
N THR A 170 -2.84 -7.73 -11.50
CA THR A 170 -1.57 -7.79 -12.23
C THR A 170 -1.42 -9.10 -12.99
N ILE A 171 -1.68 -10.24 -12.34
CA ILE A 171 -1.60 -11.56 -12.98
C ILE A 171 -2.58 -11.68 -14.14
N VAL A 172 -3.85 -11.31 -13.93
CA VAL A 172 -4.88 -11.36 -14.98
C VAL A 172 -4.50 -10.49 -16.17
N LEU A 173 -3.98 -9.28 -15.91
CA LEU A 173 -3.51 -8.36 -16.94
C LEU A 173 -2.41 -9.02 -17.79
N TYR A 174 -1.35 -9.55 -17.16
CA TYR A 174 -0.25 -10.20 -17.88
C TYR A 174 -0.71 -11.43 -18.67
N VAL A 175 -1.58 -12.27 -18.10
CA VAL A 175 -2.13 -13.45 -18.79
C VAL A 175 -2.93 -13.05 -20.03
N SER A 176 -3.77 -12.01 -19.94
CA SER A 176 -4.54 -11.51 -21.08
C SER A 176 -3.64 -10.99 -22.21
N LEU A 177 -2.58 -10.28 -21.84
CA LEU A 177 -1.61 -9.71 -22.78
C LEU A 177 -0.88 -10.81 -23.56
N VAL A 178 -0.39 -11.83 -22.85
CA VAL A 178 0.31 -12.97 -23.46
C VAL A 178 -0.62 -13.73 -24.42
N PHE A 179 -1.89 -13.91 -24.06
CA PHE A 179 -2.85 -14.61 -24.91
C PHE A 179 -3.09 -13.89 -26.25
N VAL A 180 -3.33 -12.58 -26.21
CA VAL A 180 -3.54 -11.78 -27.44
C VAL A 180 -2.29 -11.76 -28.30
N LEU A 181 -1.11 -11.53 -27.71
CA LEU A 181 0.16 -11.53 -28.46
C LEU A 181 0.45 -12.89 -29.09
N SER A 182 0.18 -13.99 -28.38
CA SER A 182 0.40 -15.35 -28.91
C SER A 182 -0.42 -15.61 -30.17
N ILE A 183 -1.70 -15.24 -30.18
CA ILE A 183 -2.57 -15.40 -31.35
C ILE A 183 -2.07 -14.56 -32.53
N VAL A 184 -1.66 -13.32 -32.28
CA VAL A 184 -1.12 -12.43 -33.34
C VAL A 184 0.16 -13.00 -33.93
N ILE A 185 1.07 -13.53 -33.10
CA ILE A 185 2.32 -14.17 -33.55
C ILE A 185 2.01 -15.39 -34.42
N VAL A 186 1.07 -16.25 -34.02
CA VAL A 186 0.70 -17.42 -34.83
C VAL A 186 0.15 -16.99 -36.19
N LYS A 187 -0.73 -15.98 -36.24
CA LYS A 187 -1.24 -15.45 -37.52
C LYS A 187 -0.12 -14.87 -38.39
N PHE A 188 0.83 -14.17 -37.78
CA PHE A 188 1.99 -13.63 -38.49
C PHE A 188 2.88 -14.73 -39.05
N VAL A 189 3.20 -15.76 -38.27
CA VAL A 189 4.00 -16.91 -38.72
C VAL A 189 3.30 -17.67 -39.85
N VAL A 190 1.99 -17.89 -39.75
CA VAL A 190 1.20 -18.51 -40.83
C VAL A 190 1.24 -17.66 -42.10
N ALA A 191 1.13 -16.33 -41.98
CA ALA A 191 1.24 -15.43 -43.14
C ALA A 191 2.64 -15.48 -43.78
N CYS A 192 3.71 -15.47 -42.98
CA CYS A 192 5.08 -15.61 -43.45
C CYS A 192 5.31 -16.98 -44.13
N TYR A 193 4.80 -18.06 -43.53
CA TYR A 193 4.85 -19.41 -44.10
C TYR A 193 4.14 -19.48 -45.45
N PHE A 194 2.92 -18.92 -45.55
CA PHE A 194 2.17 -18.92 -46.79
C PHE A 194 2.91 -18.12 -47.88
N LYS A 195 3.39 -16.92 -47.56
CA LYS A 195 4.10 -16.04 -48.50
C LYS A 195 5.38 -16.68 -49.05
N TRP A 196 6.21 -17.28 -48.20
CA TRP A 196 7.53 -17.77 -48.60
C TRP A 196 7.54 -19.22 -49.07
N ILE A 197 6.65 -20.07 -48.59
CA ILE A 197 6.67 -21.51 -48.89
C ILE A 197 5.52 -21.93 -49.82
N VAL A 198 4.31 -21.41 -49.60
CA VAL A 198 3.12 -21.86 -50.31
C VAL A 198 2.92 -21.10 -51.63
N CYS A 199 3.00 -19.77 -51.62
CA CYS A 199 2.80 -18.95 -52.83
C CYS A 199 3.70 -19.36 -54.01
N PRO A 200 5.03 -19.59 -53.83
CA PRO A 200 5.88 -19.97 -54.96
C PRO A 200 5.56 -21.35 -55.53
N ARG A 201 5.01 -22.27 -54.70
CA ARG A 201 4.69 -23.64 -55.11
C ARG A 201 3.34 -23.77 -55.81
N GLN A 202 2.43 -22.82 -55.61
CA GLN A 202 1.10 -22.82 -56.23
C GLN A 202 1.09 -22.26 -57.66
N GLY A 203 2.25 -21.93 -58.25
CA GLY A 203 2.35 -21.51 -59.65
C GLY A 203 1.68 -20.16 -59.95
N ALA A 204 1.33 -19.37 -58.92
CA ALA A 204 0.85 -18.01 -59.10
C ALA A 204 2.03 -17.15 -59.58
N SER A 205 2.05 -16.81 -60.87
CA SER A 205 3.01 -15.88 -61.45
C SER A 205 2.98 -14.57 -60.67
N TRP A 206 4.14 -14.01 -60.35
CA TRP A 206 4.26 -12.70 -59.71
C TRP A 206 3.64 -11.65 -60.64
N THR A 207 2.40 -11.23 -60.38
CA THR A 207 1.74 -10.17 -61.14
C THR A 207 2.26 -8.82 -60.65
N PRO A 208 3.00 -8.05 -61.46
CA PRO A 208 3.43 -6.70 -61.08
C PRO A 208 2.22 -5.82 -60.74
N LEU A 209 2.43 -4.91 -59.79
CA LEU A 209 1.41 -3.98 -59.26
C LEU A 209 0.60 -3.26 -60.35
N GLN A 210 1.23 -2.94 -61.48
CA GLN A 210 0.58 -2.30 -62.62
C GLN A 210 -0.54 -3.17 -63.22
N GLN A 211 -0.32 -4.47 -63.41
CA GLN A 211 -1.33 -5.39 -63.95
C GLN A 211 -2.51 -5.60 -62.97
N LEU A 212 -2.25 -5.51 -61.66
CA LEU A 212 -3.30 -5.59 -60.65
C LEU A 212 -4.20 -4.34 -60.65
N ASN A 213 -3.61 -3.15 -60.80
CA ASN A 213 -4.36 -1.89 -60.94
C ASN A 213 -5.16 -1.86 -62.24
N GLU A 214 -4.58 -2.30 -63.35
CA GLU A 214 -5.29 -2.40 -64.64
C GLU A 214 -6.49 -3.35 -64.54
N ARG A 215 -6.34 -4.49 -63.86
CA ARG A 215 -7.45 -5.41 -63.61
C ARG A 215 -8.52 -4.81 -62.70
N SER A 216 -8.16 -4.08 -61.64
CA SER A 216 -9.13 -3.38 -60.78
C SER A 216 -9.92 -2.35 -61.56
N ASN A 217 -9.24 -1.52 -62.35
CA ASN A 217 -9.89 -0.53 -63.21
C ASN A 217 -10.80 -1.17 -64.26
N GLN A 218 -10.46 -2.36 -64.78
CA GLN A 218 -11.34 -3.09 -65.69
C GLN A 218 -12.61 -3.59 -64.98
N ILE A 219 -12.51 -4.06 -63.73
CA ILE A 219 -13.67 -4.47 -62.93
C ILE A 219 -14.58 -3.27 -62.65
N ASP A 220 -14.02 -2.13 -62.27
CA ASP A 220 -14.77 -0.90 -62.01
C ASP A 220 -15.50 -0.42 -63.28
N ASN A 221 -14.81 -0.42 -64.43
CA ASN A 221 -15.43 -0.06 -65.72
C ASN A 221 -16.56 -1.03 -66.14
N TRP A 222 -16.47 -2.32 -65.80
CA TRP A 222 -17.53 -3.31 -66.08
C TRP A 222 -18.77 -3.11 -65.21
N VAL A 223 -18.59 -2.66 -63.96
CA VAL A 223 -19.71 -2.32 -63.06
C VAL A 223 -20.43 -1.06 -63.56
N ASP A 224 -19.69 -0.08 -64.07
CA ASP A 224 -20.24 1.17 -64.57
C ASP A 224 -20.86 1.05 -65.98
N THR A 225 -20.51 0.01 -66.77
CA THR A 225 -21.02 -0.17 -68.15
C THR A 225 -21.39 -1.64 -68.49
N PRO A 226 -22.54 -2.16 -68.03
CA PRO A 226 -22.91 -3.57 -68.21
C PRO A 226 -23.34 -4.01 -69.63
N GLU A 227 -23.52 -3.11 -70.62
CA GLU A 227 -24.21 -3.42 -71.91
C GLU A 227 -23.32 -3.51 -73.17
N ARG A 228 -22.02 -3.84 -73.10
CA ARG A 228 -21.19 -3.99 -74.32
C ARG A 228 -20.62 -5.38 -74.51
N TRP A 229 -21.47 -6.31 -74.97
CA TRP A 229 -21.05 -7.59 -75.56
C TRP A 229 -20.69 -7.40 -77.05
N PRO A 230 -19.48 -7.76 -77.55
CA PRO A 230 -19.15 -7.63 -78.97
C PRO A 230 -19.72 -8.82 -79.75
N LEU A 231 -20.67 -8.54 -80.65
CA LEU A 231 -21.06 -9.44 -81.75
C LEU A 231 -20.21 -9.13 -82.98
N ASP A 232 -18.91 -9.46 -82.95
CA ASP A 232 -18.05 -9.39 -84.14
C ASP A 232 -16.83 -10.31 -84.01
N MET A 233 -17.07 -11.61 -84.22
CA MET A 233 -16.05 -12.48 -84.83
C MET A 233 -16.68 -13.27 -85.97
N GLY A 234 -16.39 -12.86 -87.21
CA GLY A 234 -16.41 -13.74 -88.38
C GLY A 234 -17.51 -13.50 -89.42
N SER A 235 -17.26 -12.54 -90.33
CA SER A 235 -17.26 -12.73 -91.79
C SER A 235 -16.48 -11.61 -92.45
#